data_AF-A0A1H0RBB7-F1
#
_entry.id   AF-A0A1H0RBB7-F1
#
_cell.length_a   1.000
_cell.length_b   1.000
_cell.length_c   1.000
_cell.angle_alpha   90.00
_cell.angle_beta   90.00
_cell.angle_gamma   90.00
#
_symmetry.space_group_name_H-M   'P 1'
#
loop_
_entity.id
_entity.type
_entity.pdbx_description
1 polymer ?
#
loop_
_entity_poly.entity_id
_entity_poly.type
_entity_poly.pdbx_seq_one_letter_code
_entity_poly.pdbx_strand_id
1 'polypeptide(L)'
;MSRIGKQPIPVPAGVTVDLKGQQITVKGTKGTLQRQIVDEIEVVLGDGVIEVKNREESTRVNAFRGMSRSLINNMVVGVAEGFKKVLVIEGVGYKASASGSKLTLNVGYSNPVDFEVPKEVAASVEGNNKIVLESIDKELVGLVAAKIRQIRKPEPYKGKGIRYEDEHIVRKVGKAGGA
;
A
#
# COMPACT_ATOMS: atom_id res chain seq x y z
N MET A 1 3.10 -6.23 -26.07
CA MET A 1 4.34 -6.16 -25.25
C MET A 1 4.15 -5.18 -24.09
N SER A 2 4.49 -5.56 -22.86
CA SER A 2 4.40 -4.67 -21.70
C SER A 2 5.48 -3.59 -21.77
N ARG A 3 5.08 -2.31 -21.87
CA ARG A 3 6.00 -1.16 -21.85
C ARG A 3 6.72 -1.03 -20.50
N ILE A 4 6.01 -1.32 -19.41
CA ILE A 4 6.51 -1.22 -18.03
C ILE A 4 7.59 -2.27 -17.75
N GLY A 5 7.41 -3.51 -18.23
CA GLY A 5 8.38 -4.59 -18.00
C GLY A 5 9.74 -4.36 -18.67
N LYS A 6 9.80 -3.51 -19.71
CA LYS A 6 11.05 -3.15 -20.41
C LYS A 6 11.83 -2.03 -19.73
N GLN A 7 11.20 -1.30 -18.81
CA GLN A 7 11.86 -0.17 -18.16
C GLN A 7 12.80 -0.68 -17.07
N PRO A 8 14.09 -0.29 -17.09
CA PRO A 8 15.01 -0.59 -16.02
C PRO A 8 14.52 0.03 -14.71
N ILE A 9 14.90 -0.58 -13.59
CA ILE A 9 14.62 -0.06 -12.25
C ILE A 9 15.92 0.54 -11.72
N PRO A 10 16.00 1.86 -11.53
CA PRO A 10 17.18 2.47 -10.90
C PRO A 10 17.25 2.08 -9.43
N VAL A 11 18.44 1.69 -8.97
CA VAL A 11 18.71 1.40 -7.56
C VAL A 11 19.35 2.65 -6.95
N PRO A 12 18.65 3.37 -6.06
CA PRO A 12 19.20 4.57 -5.43
C PRO A 12 20.34 4.21 -4.49
N ALA A 13 21.25 5.17 -4.25
CA ALA A 13 22.36 4.99 -3.34
C ALA A 13 21.86 4.63 -1.93
N GLY A 14 22.47 3.61 -1.31
CA GLY A 14 22.08 3.11 0.00
C GLY A 14 21.06 1.96 -0.01
N VAL A 15 20.62 1.51 -1.19
CA VAL A 15 19.84 0.27 -1.35
C VAL A 15 20.74 -0.83 -1.90
N THR A 16 20.75 -1.98 -1.23
CA THR A 16 21.47 -3.19 -1.68
C THR A 16 20.47 -4.25 -2.11
N VAL A 17 20.69 -4.83 -3.29
CA VAL A 17 19.82 -5.85 -3.87
C VAL A 17 20.64 -7.13 -4.02
N ASP A 18 20.22 -8.18 -3.33
CA ASP A 18 20.81 -9.51 -3.40
C ASP A 18 19.86 -10.44 -4.16
N LEU A 19 20.38 -11.19 -5.13
CA LEU A 19 19.63 -12.22 -5.85
C LEU A 19 20.24 -13.60 -5.56
N LYS A 20 19.49 -14.48 -4.92
CA LYS A 20 19.88 -15.88 -4.65
C LYS A 20 18.93 -16.81 -5.42
N GLY A 21 19.37 -17.27 -6.58
CA GLY A 21 18.51 -18.01 -7.50
C GLY A 21 17.33 -17.14 -7.93
N GLN A 22 16.13 -17.53 -7.49
CA GLN A 22 14.88 -16.81 -7.79
C GLN A 22 14.38 -15.95 -6.61
N GLN A 23 15.07 -15.97 -5.48
CA GLN A 23 14.74 -15.15 -4.31
C GLN A 23 15.48 -13.83 -4.37
N ILE A 24 14.74 -12.74 -4.46
CA ILE A 24 15.27 -11.38 -4.40
C ILE A 24 15.14 -10.85 -2.97
N THR A 25 16.23 -10.30 -2.44
CA THR A 25 16.26 -9.60 -1.15
C THR A 25 16.70 -8.17 -1.40
N VAL A 26 15.91 -7.21 -0.95
CA VAL A 26 16.19 -5.78 -1.08
C VAL A 26 16.32 -5.19 0.31
N LYS A 27 17.46 -4.55 0.59
CA LYS A 27 17.74 -3.91 1.88
C LYS A 27 18.00 -2.44 1.66
N GLY A 28 17.49 -1.60 2.55
CA GLY A 28 17.69 -0.17 2.54
C GLY A 28 17.64 0.40 3.95
N THR A 29 17.56 1.72 4.05
CA THR A 29 17.57 2.46 5.32
C THR A 29 16.39 2.13 6.21
N LYS A 30 15.22 1.83 5.63
CA LYS A 30 13.98 1.55 6.39
C LYS A 30 13.77 0.08 6.76
N GLY A 31 14.56 -0.84 6.21
CA GLY A 31 14.43 -2.27 6.50
C GLY A 31 14.77 -3.17 5.33
N THR A 32 14.25 -4.39 5.37
CA THR A 32 14.55 -5.45 4.40
C THR A 32 13.26 -6.10 3.90
N LEU A 33 13.15 -6.29 2.60
CA LEU A 33 12.07 -7.02 1.95
C LEU A 33 12.64 -8.21 1.18
N GLN A 34 11.91 -9.31 1.18
CA GLN A 34 12.28 -10.52 0.44
C GLN A 34 11.09 -11.02 -0.37
N ARG A 35 11.35 -11.52 -1.57
CA ARG A 35 10.32 -12.08 -2.42
C ARG A 35 10.87 -13.19 -3.31
N GLN A 36 10.05 -14.20 -3.56
CA GLN A 36 10.33 -15.21 -4.57
C GLN A 36 9.72 -14.76 -5.91
N ILE A 37 10.55 -14.77 -6.95
CA ILE A 37 10.15 -14.46 -8.32
C ILE A 37 9.74 -15.78 -9.00
N VAL A 38 8.94 -15.70 -10.07
CA VAL A 38 8.55 -16.88 -10.86
C VAL A 38 9.71 -17.32 -11.76
N ASP A 39 9.87 -18.62 -11.96
CA ASP A 39 11.02 -19.20 -12.65
C ASP A 39 11.11 -18.83 -14.14
N GLU A 40 10.00 -18.48 -14.80
CA GLU A 40 10.04 -18.08 -16.22
C GLU A 40 10.64 -16.67 -16.43
N ILE A 41 10.99 -15.98 -15.34
CA ILE A 41 11.56 -14.63 -15.34
C ILE A 41 13.02 -14.67 -14.92
N GLU A 42 13.83 -13.92 -15.63
CA GLU A 42 15.22 -13.67 -15.29
C GLU A 42 15.36 -12.23 -14.78
N VAL A 43 16.08 -12.07 -13.68
CA VAL A 43 16.43 -10.75 -13.13
C VAL A 43 17.92 -10.57 -13.25
N VAL A 44 18.32 -9.49 -13.92
CA VAL A 44 19.72 -9.14 -14.14
C VAL A 44 20.03 -7.89 -13.33
N LEU A 45 21.03 -7.98 -12.47
CA LEU A 45 21.60 -6.86 -11.72
C LEU A 45 22.81 -6.34 -12.49
N GLY A 46 22.83 -5.06 -12.87
CA GLY A 46 23.97 -4.44 -13.54
C GLY A 46 24.09 -2.97 -13.17
N ASP A 47 25.30 -2.44 -12.99
CA ASP A 47 25.64 -1.01 -12.85
C ASP A 47 24.56 -0.08 -12.24
N GLY A 48 24.01 -0.44 -11.07
CA GLY A 48 23.02 0.37 -10.35
C GLY A 48 21.60 0.34 -10.91
N VAL A 49 21.30 -0.60 -11.82
CA VAL A 49 19.97 -0.86 -12.39
C VAL A 49 19.60 -2.34 -12.28
N ILE A 50 18.29 -2.59 -12.19
CA ILE A 50 17.72 -3.94 -12.28
C ILE A 50 16.94 -4.05 -13.58
N GLU A 51 17.28 -5.05 -14.39
CA GLU A 51 16.53 -5.41 -15.57
C GLU A 51 15.76 -6.71 -15.35
N VAL A 52 14.52 -6.74 -15.84
CA VAL A 52 13.68 -7.94 -15.82
C VAL A 52 13.52 -8.45 -17.24
N LYS A 53 13.97 -9.68 -17.48
CA LYS A 53 13.94 -10.38 -18.76
C LYS A 53 13.07 -11.63 -18.67
N ASN A 54 12.64 -12.11 -19.83
CA ASN A 54 11.89 -13.36 -19.92
C ASN A 54 12.87 -14.46 -20.31
N ARG A 55 12.70 -15.67 -19.77
CA ARG A 55 13.40 -16.85 -20.26
C ARG A 55 12.79 -17.38 -21.55
N GLU A 56 11.47 -17.22 -21.71
CA GLU A 56 10.72 -17.66 -22.89
C GLU A 56 9.75 -16.57 -23.39
N GLU A 57 9.55 -16.52 -24.70
CA GLU A 57 8.60 -15.61 -25.31
C GLU A 57 7.19 -16.21 -25.33
N SER A 58 6.38 -15.83 -24.34
CA SER A 58 4.96 -16.17 -24.27
C SER A 58 4.13 -14.99 -23.77
N THR A 59 2.87 -14.92 -24.18
CA THR A 59 1.91 -13.91 -23.71
C THR A 59 1.77 -13.93 -22.18
N ARG A 60 1.79 -15.13 -21.57
CA ARG A 60 1.74 -15.31 -20.12
C ARG A 60 2.99 -14.76 -19.44
N VAL A 61 4.17 -15.12 -19.93
CA VAL A 61 5.46 -14.67 -19.38
C VAL A 61 5.60 -13.15 -19.50
N ASN A 62 5.12 -12.56 -20.60
CA ASN A 62 5.07 -11.11 -20.79
C ASN A 62 4.20 -10.39 -19.74
N ALA A 63 3.11 -10.99 -19.27
CA ALA A 63 2.29 -10.44 -18.20
C ALA A 63 3.05 -10.50 -16.85
N PHE A 64 3.67 -11.64 -16.55
CA PHE A 64 4.47 -11.79 -15.35
C PHE A 64 5.67 -10.84 -15.32
N ARG A 65 6.32 -10.58 -16.46
CA ARG A 65 7.44 -9.63 -16.55
C ARG A 65 7.07 -8.25 -16.00
N GLY A 66 5.94 -7.70 -16.44
CA GLY A 66 5.46 -6.39 -16.00
C GLY A 66 5.10 -6.37 -14.51
N MET A 67 4.48 -7.45 -14.03
CA MET A 67 4.18 -7.66 -12.61
C MET A 67 5.47 -7.69 -11.77
N SER A 68 6.40 -8.60 -12.09
CA SER A 68 7.66 -8.77 -11.35
C SER A 68 8.49 -7.49 -11.33
N ARG A 69 8.60 -6.79 -12.46
CA ARG A 69 9.25 -5.46 -12.52
C ARG A 69 8.60 -4.48 -11.53
N SER A 70 7.28 -4.40 -11.54
CA SER A 70 6.55 -3.47 -10.66
C SER A 70 6.72 -3.81 -9.18
N LEU A 71 6.74 -5.10 -8.84
CA LEU A 71 6.95 -5.59 -7.49
C LEU A 71 8.36 -5.29 -6.98
N ILE A 72 9.39 -5.59 -7.77
CA ILE A 72 10.78 -5.28 -7.43
C ILE A 72 10.96 -3.77 -7.26
N ASN A 73 10.39 -2.96 -8.16
CA ASN A 73 10.44 -1.51 -8.05
C ASN A 73 9.77 -1.01 -6.76
N ASN A 74 8.61 -1.57 -6.39
CA ASN A 74 7.97 -1.24 -5.12
C ASN A 74 8.83 -1.63 -3.92
N MET A 75 9.56 -2.75 -3.97
CA MET A 75 10.48 -3.13 -2.89
C MET A 75 11.62 -2.10 -2.75
N VAL A 76 12.24 -1.68 -3.87
CA VAL A 76 13.32 -0.68 -3.88
C VAL A 76 12.83 0.67 -3.33
N VAL A 77 11.72 1.18 -3.84
CA VAL A 77 11.12 2.44 -3.34
C VAL A 77 10.69 2.30 -1.88
N GLY A 78 10.14 1.14 -1.50
CA GLY A 78 9.66 0.86 -0.15
C GLY A 78 10.75 0.89 0.91
N VAL A 79 11.91 0.29 0.65
CA VAL A 79 13.03 0.30 1.61
C VAL A 79 13.79 1.64 1.65
N ALA A 80 13.67 2.46 0.60
CA ALA A 80 14.31 3.78 0.51
C ALA A 80 13.42 4.89 1.09
N GLU A 81 12.22 5.05 0.54
CA GLU A 81 11.28 6.13 0.85
C GLU A 81 10.13 5.66 1.74
N GLY A 82 9.72 4.40 1.63
CA GLY A 82 8.52 3.88 2.28
C GLY A 82 7.22 4.35 1.62
N PHE A 83 6.10 3.77 2.06
CA PHE A 83 4.78 4.09 1.55
C PHE A 83 3.91 4.66 2.66
N LYS A 84 3.14 5.69 2.31
CA LYS A 84 2.15 6.33 3.17
C LYS A 84 0.75 6.18 2.55
N LYS A 85 -0.23 5.84 3.38
CA LYS A 85 -1.66 5.90 3.05
C LYS A 85 -2.39 6.70 4.11
N VAL A 86 -3.13 7.70 3.67
CA VAL A 86 -3.91 8.56 4.55
C VAL A 86 -5.39 8.24 4.39
N LEU A 87 -6.05 7.97 5.51
CA LEU A 87 -7.48 7.79 5.62
C LEU A 87 -8.09 8.95 6.39
N VAL A 88 -9.20 9.47 5.90
CA VAL A 88 -9.96 10.55 6.53
C VAL A 88 -11.28 9.99 7.02
N ILE A 89 -11.62 10.32 8.26
CA ILE A 89 -12.85 9.97 8.93
C ILE A 89 -13.78 11.17 8.87
N GLU A 90 -14.94 10.99 8.24
CA GLU A 90 -15.98 12.00 8.15
C GLU A 90 -17.22 11.53 8.92
N GLY A 91 -17.71 12.36 9.83
CA GLY A 91 -18.90 12.04 10.61
C GLY A 91 -18.95 12.82 11.92
N VAL A 92 -20.16 13.19 12.32
CA VAL A 92 -20.38 13.86 13.61
C VAL A 92 -20.11 12.85 14.72
N GLY A 93 -19.18 13.16 15.61
CA GLY A 93 -18.75 12.28 16.71
C GLY A 93 -17.85 11.13 16.29
N TYR A 94 -17.46 11.05 15.00
CA TYR A 94 -16.55 10.00 14.55
C TYR A 94 -15.12 10.37 14.89
N LYS A 95 -14.38 9.44 15.49
CA LYS A 95 -12.98 9.64 15.87
C LYS A 95 -12.20 8.34 15.88
N ALA A 96 -10.90 8.45 15.65
CA ALA A 96 -9.93 7.38 15.86
C ALA A 96 -8.96 7.75 16.98
N SER A 97 -8.41 6.73 17.62
CA SER A 97 -7.30 6.86 18.56
C SER A 97 -6.35 5.68 18.35
N ALA A 98 -5.05 5.96 18.28
CA ALA A 98 -4.02 4.92 18.24
C ALA A 98 -3.38 4.74 19.62
N SER A 99 -3.24 3.49 20.06
CA SER A 99 -2.57 3.11 21.30
C SER A 99 -1.66 1.91 21.02
N GLY A 100 -0.36 2.17 20.87
CA GLY A 100 0.60 1.15 20.46
C GLY A 100 0.23 0.55 19.09
N SER A 101 0.06 -0.77 19.03
CA SER A 101 -0.36 -1.49 17.82
C SER A 101 -1.88 -1.55 17.63
N LYS A 102 -2.67 -0.91 18.49
CA LYS A 102 -4.13 -0.98 18.48
C LYS A 102 -4.73 0.35 18.02
N LEU A 103 -5.58 0.29 17.00
CA LEU A 103 -6.34 1.44 16.49
C LEU A 103 -7.81 1.29 16.90
N THR A 104 -8.28 2.17 17.79
CA THR A 104 -9.67 2.18 18.24
C THR A 104 -10.47 3.20 17.44
N LEU A 105 -11.57 2.75 16.85
CA LEU A 105 -12.44 3.53 15.97
C LEU A 105 -13.82 3.70 16.58
N ASN A 106 -14.22 4.95 16.80
CA ASN A 106 -15.57 5.32 17.20
C ASN A 106 -16.27 5.87 15.96
N VAL A 107 -16.99 5.03 15.22
CA VAL A 107 -17.61 5.39 13.92
C VAL A 107 -19.13 5.17 13.92
N GLY A 108 -19.76 5.43 15.06
CA GLY A 108 -21.22 5.39 15.22
C GLY A 108 -21.83 4.00 15.38
N TYR A 109 -21.01 2.99 15.69
CA TYR A 109 -21.51 1.72 16.22
C TYR A 109 -21.76 1.82 17.73
N SER A 110 -22.53 0.89 18.29
CA SER A 110 -22.85 0.86 19.72
C SER A 110 -21.60 0.72 20.59
N ASN A 111 -20.61 -0.04 20.11
CA ASN A 111 -19.32 -0.24 20.76
C ASN A 111 -18.18 0.29 19.87
N PRO A 112 -17.07 0.76 20.45
CA PRO A 112 -15.85 1.05 19.71
C PRO A 112 -15.35 -0.17 18.96
N VAL A 113 -14.83 0.04 17.74
CA VAL A 113 -14.22 -1.03 16.94
C VAL A 113 -12.72 -0.96 17.09
N ASP A 114 -12.14 -2.01 17.65
CA ASP A 114 -10.71 -2.15 17.81
C ASP A 114 -10.11 -2.89 16.62
N PHE A 115 -9.06 -2.31 16.03
CA PHE A 115 -8.33 -2.88 14.91
C PHE A 115 -6.87 -3.08 15.30
N GLU A 116 -6.39 -4.32 15.21
CA GLU A 116 -4.98 -4.64 15.44
C GLU A 116 -4.16 -4.38 14.19
N VAL A 117 -3.21 -3.45 14.30
CA VAL A 117 -2.30 -3.10 13.22
C VAL A 117 -1.10 -4.06 13.24
N PRO A 118 -0.75 -4.69 12.10
CA PRO A 118 0.45 -5.52 12.01
C PRO A 118 1.70 -4.72 12.39
N LYS A 119 2.69 -5.39 13.01
CA LYS A 119 3.93 -4.75 13.48
C LYS A 119 4.74 -4.05 12.39
N GLU A 120 4.57 -4.49 11.15
CA GLU A 120 5.23 -3.97 9.95
C GLU A 120 4.60 -2.66 9.43
N VAL A 121 3.45 -2.25 9.99
CA VAL A 121 2.75 -1.01 9.64
C VAL A 121 2.69 -0.09 10.85
N ALA A 122 3.26 1.10 10.73
CA ALA A 122 3.09 2.16 11.70
C ALA A 122 1.74 2.85 11.44
N ALA A 123 0.90 2.95 12.47
CA ALA A 123 -0.36 3.68 12.42
C ALA A 123 -0.31 4.84 13.40
N SER A 124 -0.54 6.06 12.91
CA SER A 124 -0.70 7.26 13.72
C SER A 124 -2.04 7.93 13.42
N VAL A 125 -2.54 8.70 14.39
CA VAL A 125 -3.75 9.51 14.24
C VAL A 125 -3.36 10.97 14.41
N GLU A 126 -3.61 11.78 13.38
CA GLU A 126 -3.42 13.22 13.40
C GLU A 126 -4.76 13.90 13.74
N GLY A 127 -4.76 14.67 14.83
CA GLY A 127 -5.99 15.21 15.40
C GLY A 127 -6.88 14.09 15.92
N ASN A 128 -8.07 13.94 15.33
CA ASN A 128 -9.02 12.87 15.69
C ASN A 128 -9.64 12.15 14.48
N ASN A 129 -9.37 12.65 13.26
CA ASN A 129 -10.09 12.27 12.06
C ASN A 129 -9.18 11.89 10.89
N LYS A 130 -7.85 11.98 11.02
CA LYS A 130 -6.91 11.52 10.01
C LYS A 130 -6.09 10.36 10.55
N ILE A 131 -6.14 9.22 9.88
CA ILE A 131 -5.30 8.06 10.18
C ILE A 131 -4.22 8.01 9.11
N VAL A 132 -2.96 8.00 9.55
CA VAL A 132 -1.79 7.88 8.69
C VAL A 132 -1.20 6.49 8.90
N LEU A 133 -1.06 5.75 7.80
CA LEU A 133 -0.48 4.41 7.78
C LEU A 133 0.82 4.45 6.98
N GLU A 134 1.90 4.00 7.59
CA GLU A 134 3.23 3.97 6.98
C GLU A 134 3.81 2.56 7.04
N SER A 135 4.39 2.10 5.93
CA SER A 135 5.10 0.81 5.87
C SER A 135 6.07 0.79 4.70
N ILE A 136 7.05 -0.10 4.75
CA ILE A 136 7.94 -0.38 3.62
C ILE A 136 7.24 -1.24 2.55
N ASP A 137 6.20 -2.00 2.91
CA ASP A 137 5.46 -2.85 1.99
C ASP A 137 4.18 -2.17 1.49
N LYS A 138 4.13 -1.91 0.18
CA LYS A 138 3.00 -1.29 -0.52
C LYS A 138 1.74 -2.13 -0.49
N GLU A 139 1.87 -3.46 -0.56
CA GLU A 139 0.75 -4.39 -0.55
C GLU A 139 0.13 -4.43 0.84
N LEU A 140 0.97 -4.53 1.86
CA LEU A 140 0.54 -4.59 3.26
C LEU A 140 -0.14 -3.30 3.71
N VAL A 141 0.46 -2.12 3.45
CA VAL A 141 -0.16 -0.84 3.82
C VAL A 141 -1.49 -0.63 3.11
N GLY A 142 -1.60 -1.05 1.85
CA GLY A 142 -2.85 -1.01 1.08
C GLY A 142 -3.92 -1.94 1.65
N LEU A 143 -3.53 -3.17 2.03
CA LEU A 143 -4.43 -4.15 2.64
C LEU A 143 -4.96 -3.65 4.01
N VAL A 144 -4.07 -3.13 4.85
CA VAL A 144 -4.44 -2.59 6.17
C VAL A 144 -5.38 -1.40 6.01
N ALA A 145 -5.05 -0.46 5.10
CA ALA A 145 -5.91 0.68 4.82
C ALA A 145 -7.30 0.25 4.30
N ALA A 146 -7.34 -0.76 3.43
CA ALA A 146 -8.58 -1.30 2.91
C ALA A 146 -9.43 -1.96 4.00
N LYS A 147 -8.83 -2.71 4.92
CA LYS A 147 -9.52 -3.31 6.07
C LYS A 147 -10.11 -2.24 7.00
N ILE A 148 -9.36 -1.19 7.30
CA ILE A 148 -9.86 -0.07 8.12
C ILE A 148 -11.04 0.62 7.42
N ARG A 149 -10.93 0.90 6.11
CA ARG A 149 -12.04 1.48 5.33
C ARG A 149 -13.29 0.58 5.31
N GLN A 150 -13.13 -0.74 5.33
CA GLN A 150 -14.27 -1.67 5.32
C GLN A 150 -15.12 -1.59 6.58
N ILE A 151 -14.55 -1.19 7.72
CA ILE A 151 -15.26 -1.05 9.00
C ILE A 151 -16.44 -0.08 8.87
N ARG A 152 -16.23 1.06 8.22
CA ARG A 152 -17.29 2.03 7.93
C ARG A 152 -17.02 2.70 6.59
N LYS A 153 -17.49 2.09 5.51
CA LYS A 153 -17.39 2.67 4.16
C LYS A 153 -18.12 4.03 4.09
N PRO A 154 -17.66 4.95 3.23
CA PRO A 154 -18.29 6.25 3.07
C PRO A 154 -19.69 6.08 2.48
N GLU A 155 -20.69 6.71 3.11
CA GLU A 155 -22.08 6.64 2.66
C GLU A 155 -22.32 7.49 1.40
N PRO A 156 -23.27 7.10 0.53
CA PRO A 156 -23.51 7.78 -0.74
C PRO A 156 -24.24 9.12 -0.62
N TYR A 157 -24.68 9.55 0.56
CA TYR A 157 -25.43 10.80 0.73
C TYR A 157 -24.56 11.92 1.29
N LYS A 158 -24.16 11.83 2.57
CA LYS A 158 -23.33 12.87 3.22
C LYS A 158 -21.83 12.55 3.21
N GLY A 159 -21.42 11.39 2.69
CA GLY A 159 -20.02 10.96 2.67
C GLY A 159 -19.47 10.50 4.02
N LYS A 160 -20.29 10.40 5.06
CA LYS A 160 -19.87 9.93 6.39
C LYS A 160 -19.30 8.52 6.32
N GLY A 161 -18.18 8.30 7.00
CA GLY A 161 -17.44 7.05 7.03
C GLY A 161 -15.95 7.32 6.93
N ILE A 162 -15.20 6.29 6.61
CA ILE A 162 -13.76 6.32 6.42
C ILE A 162 -13.49 6.29 4.92
N ARG A 163 -12.75 7.25 4.40
CA ARG A 163 -12.36 7.33 2.98
C ARG A 163 -10.86 7.55 2.83
N TYR A 164 -10.32 7.33 1.65
CA TYR A 164 -8.95 7.82 1.39
C TYR A 164 -8.96 9.35 1.25
N GLU A 165 -7.84 9.99 1.59
CA GLU A 165 -7.72 11.46 1.53
C GLU A 165 -8.04 12.01 0.13
N ASP A 166 -7.55 11.33 -0.91
CA ASP A 166 -7.76 11.68 -2.33
C ASP A 166 -9.00 11.00 -2.96
N GLU A 167 -9.84 10.32 -2.19
CA GLU A 167 -11.02 9.62 -2.72
C GLU A 167 -12.18 10.60 -2.97
N HIS A 168 -12.62 10.68 -4.24
CA HIS A 168 -13.83 11.40 -4.60
C HIS A 168 -15.08 10.55 -4.32
N ILE A 169 -15.94 11.01 -3.41
CA ILE A 169 -17.21 10.34 -3.07
C ILE A 169 -18.34 10.90 -3.92
N VAL A 170 -18.90 10.06 -4.79
CA VAL A 170 -20.10 10.39 -5.56
C VAL A 170 -21.29 10.47 -4.60
N ARG A 171 -21.84 11.69 -4.45
CA ARG A 171 -22.98 11.94 -3.58
C ARG A 171 -24.30 11.90 -4.36
N LYS A 172 -25.27 11.17 -3.83
CA LYS A 172 -26.65 11.16 -4.27
C LYS A 172 -27.43 12.25 -3.54
N VAL A 173 -28.37 12.87 -4.24
CA VAL A 173 -29.26 13.86 -3.64
C VAL A 173 -30.16 13.15 -2.63
N GLY A 174 -30.18 13.67 -1.40
CA GLY A 174 -31.15 13.24 -0.39
C GLY A 174 -32.54 13.81 -0.71
N LYS A 175 -33.55 13.45 0.09
CA LYS A 175 -34.79 14.23 0.07
C LYS A 175 -34.43 15.68 0.44
N ALA A 176 -34.95 16.65 -0.32
CA ALA A 176 -34.94 18.06 0.05
C ALA A 176 -35.84 18.27 1.28
N GLY A 177 -35.42 17.75 2.44
CA GLY A 177 -35.95 18.12 3.74
C GLY A 177 -35.09 19.26 4.24
N GLY A 178 -35.68 20.46 4.28
CA GLY A 178 -35.00 21.74 4.41
C GLY A 178 -34.06 21.88 5.61
N ALA A 179 -33.11 22.80 5.44
CA ALA A 179 -32.75 23.75 6.48
C ALA A 179 -33.50 25.04 6.17
#